data_AF-A0AA40AWP6-F1
#
_entry.id   AF-A0AA40AWP6-F1
#
_cell.length_a   1.000
_cell.length_b   1.000
_cell.length_c   1.000
_cell.angle_alpha   90.00
_cell.angle_beta   90.00
_cell.angle_gamma   90.00
#
_symmetry.space_group_name_H-M   'P 1'
#
loop_
_entity.id
_entity.type
_entity.pdbx_description
1 polymer ?
#
loop_
_entity_poly.entity_id
_entity_poly.type
_entity_poly.pdbx_seq_one_letter_code
_entity_poly.pdbx_strand_id
1 'polypeptide(L)'
;LVAAMAGVAMAQTLADFIPECAVKCLTDGVAAATNCKPDDLDCLCIADNYRATYTSAVSCVLAACGNDVSVSEVLPAAAHMCEVVVAA
;
A
#
# COMPACT_ATOMS: atom_id res chain seq x y z
N LEU A 1 8.54 -17.46 -28.29
CA LEU A 1 7.08 -17.37 -28.12
C LEU A 1 6.81 -16.17 -27.24
N VAL A 2 6.37 -15.06 -27.84
CA VAL A 2 6.01 -13.85 -27.10
C VAL A 2 4.57 -14.06 -26.63
N ALA A 3 4.38 -14.42 -25.36
CA ALA A 3 3.06 -14.44 -24.76
C ALA A 3 2.69 -12.99 -24.41
N ALA A 4 2.03 -12.31 -25.34
CA ALA A 4 1.26 -11.12 -25.02
C ALA A 4 0.04 -11.58 -24.20
N MET A 5 0.23 -11.73 -22.89
CA MET A 5 -0.88 -11.77 -21.95
C MET A 5 -1.36 -10.33 -21.84
N ALA A 6 -2.39 -9.97 -22.60
CA ALA A 6 -3.27 -8.89 -22.19
C ALA A 6 -4.00 -9.39 -20.93
N GLY A 7 -3.28 -9.41 -19.81
CA GLY A 7 -3.82 -9.78 -18.52
C GLY A 7 -4.84 -8.74 -18.14
N VAL A 8 -6.03 -9.19 -17.75
CA VAL A 8 -6.79 -8.44 -16.76
C VAL A 8 -5.85 -8.25 -15.58
N ALA A 9 -5.27 -7.06 -15.43
CA ALA A 9 -4.72 -6.66 -14.16
C ALA A 9 -5.89 -6.78 -13.19
N MET A 10 -5.88 -7.81 -12.33
CA MET A 10 -6.72 -7.78 -11.15
C MET A 10 -6.34 -6.47 -10.48
N ALA A 11 -7.26 -5.49 -10.46
CA ALA A 11 -7.01 -4.23 -9.78
C ALA A 11 -6.93 -4.56 -8.29
N GLN A 12 -5.74 -4.95 -7.83
CA GLN A 12 -5.48 -5.18 -6.43
C GLN A 12 -5.53 -3.81 -5.75
N THR A 13 -6.14 -3.79 -4.59
CA THR A 13 -6.32 -2.60 -3.78
C THR A 13 -5.52 -2.74 -2.51
N LEU A 14 -5.36 -1.62 -1.80
CA LEU A 14 -4.77 -1.64 -0.47
C LEU A 14 -5.45 -2.63 0.49
N ALA A 15 -6.78 -2.80 0.37
CA ALA A 15 -7.56 -3.68 1.24
C ALA A 15 -7.28 -5.17 1.01
N ASP A 16 -6.67 -5.55 -0.13
CA ASP A 16 -6.30 -6.94 -0.41
C ASP A 16 -5.05 -7.38 0.38
N PHE A 17 -4.24 -6.43 0.84
CA PHE A 17 -3.00 -6.68 1.55
C PHE A 17 -3.01 -6.18 2.99
N ILE A 18 -3.60 -5.01 3.22
CA ILE A 18 -3.46 -4.26 4.46
C ILE A 18 -4.59 -4.58 5.43
N PRO A 19 -4.30 -4.75 6.75
CA PRO A 19 -5.34 -4.85 7.77
C PRO A 19 -6.36 -3.69 7.72
N GLU A 20 -7.64 -4.01 7.91
CA GLU A 20 -8.76 -3.07 7.74
C GLU A 20 -8.59 -1.78 8.57
N CYS A 21 -8.02 -1.88 9.78
CA CYS A 21 -7.76 -0.74 10.66
C CYS A 21 -6.85 0.34 10.03
N ALA A 22 -5.99 -0.03 9.07
CA ALA A 22 -5.03 0.87 8.44
C ALA A 22 -5.47 1.37 7.05
N VAL A 23 -6.44 0.71 6.40
CA VAL A 23 -6.83 0.99 5.01
C VAL A 23 -7.21 2.46 4.82
N LYS A 24 -8.05 3.01 5.72
CA LYS A 24 -8.44 4.43 5.65
C LYS A 24 -7.25 5.36 5.85
N CYS A 25 -6.40 5.09 6.85
CA CYS A 25 -5.23 5.91 7.15
C CYS A 25 -4.27 5.99 5.97
N LEU A 26 -4.00 4.84 5.32
CA LEU A 26 -3.12 4.81 4.17
C LEU A 26 -3.77 5.45 2.94
N THR A 27 -5.06 5.22 2.69
CA THR A 27 -5.81 5.89 1.60
C THR A 27 -5.73 7.41 1.73
N ASP A 28 -5.97 7.93 2.94
CA ASP A 28 -5.86 9.36 3.22
C ASP A 28 -4.41 9.85 3.08
N GLY A 29 -3.43 9.07 3.56
CA GLY A 29 -2.01 9.40 3.43
C GLY A 29 -1.51 9.42 1.99
N VAL A 30 -2.00 8.51 1.14
CA VAL A 30 -1.75 8.50 -0.31
C VAL A 30 -2.29 9.77 -0.94
N ALA A 31 -3.54 10.12 -0.66
CA ALA A 31 -4.19 11.31 -1.21
C ALA A 31 -3.54 12.62 -0.73
N ALA A 32 -2.99 12.64 0.48
CA ALA A 32 -2.37 13.82 1.07
C ALA A 32 -0.91 14.04 0.62
N ALA A 33 -0.17 12.96 0.34
CA ALA A 33 1.28 13.02 0.21
C ALA A 33 1.84 12.58 -1.15
N THR A 34 0.99 12.07 -2.04
CA THR A 34 1.41 11.54 -3.35
C THR A 34 0.46 11.99 -4.47
N ASN A 35 0.86 11.71 -5.72
CA ASN A 35 -0.03 11.84 -6.88
C ASN A 35 -0.62 10.48 -7.32
N CYS A 36 -0.38 9.42 -6.54
CA CYS A 36 -0.88 8.09 -6.86
C CYS A 36 -2.38 7.99 -6.56
N LYS A 37 -3.05 7.08 -7.25
CA LYS A 37 -4.38 6.63 -6.82
C LYS A 37 -4.23 5.52 -5.75
N PRO A 38 -5.20 5.36 -4.84
CA PRO A 38 -5.14 4.28 -3.84
C PRO A 38 -5.11 2.85 -4.41
N ASP A 39 -5.55 2.67 -5.65
CA ASP A 39 -5.51 1.41 -6.41
C ASP A 39 -4.31 1.32 -7.38
N ASP A 40 -3.47 2.35 -7.46
CA ASP A 40 -2.24 2.37 -8.26
C ASP A 40 -1.06 1.87 -7.41
N LEU A 41 -1.08 0.57 -7.10
CA LEU A 41 -0.10 -0.03 -6.18
C LEU A 41 1.35 0.09 -6.71
N ASP A 42 1.55 0.05 -8.02
CA ASP A 42 2.85 0.29 -8.66
C ASP A 42 3.38 1.68 -8.31
N CYS A 43 2.53 2.72 -8.45
CA CYS A 43 2.89 4.08 -8.06
C CYS A 43 3.20 4.18 -6.56
N LEU A 44 2.41 3.53 -5.71
CA LEU A 44 2.61 3.53 -4.26
C LEU A 44 3.93 2.91 -3.84
N CYS A 45 4.42 1.91 -4.58
CA CYS A 45 5.64 1.19 -4.28
C CYS A 45 6.91 1.86 -4.82
N ILE A 46 6.81 3.00 -5.51
CA ILE A 46 7.95 3.89 -5.76
C ILE A 46 8.47 4.38 -4.40
N ALA A 47 9.78 4.25 -4.17
CA ALA A 47 10.40 4.51 -2.87
C ALA A 47 10.04 5.88 -2.24
N ASP A 48 9.89 6.91 -3.07
CA ASP A 48 9.50 8.25 -2.62
C ASP A 48 8.02 8.33 -2.22
N ASN A 49 7.13 7.69 -2.99
CA ASN A 49 5.70 7.64 -2.67
C ASN A 49 5.45 6.77 -1.42
N TYR A 50 6.09 5.60 -1.33
CA TYR A 50 6.02 4.74 -0.15
C TYR A 50 6.42 5.50 1.12
N ARG A 51 7.55 6.22 1.07
CA ARG A 51 8.04 7.01 2.21
C ARG A 51 7.12 8.19 2.54
N ALA A 52 6.58 8.87 1.53
CA ALA A 52 5.63 9.96 1.71
C ALA A 52 4.33 9.46 2.37
N THR A 53 3.76 8.36 1.88
CA THR A 53 2.58 7.71 2.47
C THR A 53 2.86 7.25 3.89
N TYR A 54 3.99 6.57 4.15
CA TYR A 54 4.38 6.15 5.49
C TYR A 54 4.42 7.36 6.45
N THR A 55 5.13 8.42 6.06
CA THR A 55 5.29 9.63 6.89
C THR A 55 3.93 10.30 7.16
N SER A 56 3.05 10.35 6.15
CA SER A 56 1.74 10.97 6.28
C SER A 56 0.74 10.13 7.09
N ALA A 57 0.85 8.80 7.06
CA ALA A 57 -0.15 7.90 7.63
C ALA A 57 0.25 7.30 8.98
N VAL A 58 1.54 7.24 9.33
CA VAL A 58 2.04 6.48 10.49
C VAL A 58 1.33 6.84 11.79
N SER A 59 1.09 8.12 12.07
CA SER A 59 0.39 8.56 13.29
C SER A 59 -1.07 8.08 13.31
N CYS A 60 -1.75 8.07 12.17
CA CYS A 60 -3.12 7.55 12.04
C CYS A 60 -3.14 6.03 12.23
N VAL A 61 -2.22 5.31 11.59
CA VAL A 61 -2.12 3.85 11.67
C VAL A 61 -1.87 3.42 13.11
N LEU A 62 -0.92 4.05 13.82
CA LEU A 62 -0.65 3.75 15.23
C LEU A 62 -1.86 4.01 16.12
N ALA A 63 -2.64 5.06 15.85
CA ALA A 63 -3.85 5.37 16.61
C ALA A 63 -5.00 4.38 16.33
N ALA A 64 -5.15 3.94 15.09
CA ALA A 64 -6.27 3.09 14.66
C ALA A 64 -6.02 1.59 14.90
N CYS A 65 -4.79 1.13 14.69
CA CYS A 65 -4.40 -0.27 14.80
C CYS A 65 -3.70 -0.60 16.12
N GLY A 66 -3.16 0.40 16.82
CA GLY A 66 -2.26 0.18 17.95
C GLY A 66 -0.84 -0.18 17.51
N ASN A 67 0.13 0.00 18.42
CA ASN A 67 1.56 -0.18 18.10
C ASN A 67 1.89 -1.60 17.63
N ASP A 68 1.37 -2.62 18.32
CA ASP A 68 1.72 -4.01 18.05
C ASP A 68 1.28 -4.42 16.64
N VAL A 69 -0.01 -4.28 16.32
CA VAL A 69 -0.57 -4.59 14.99
C VAL A 69 0.11 -3.75 13.89
N SER A 70 0.40 -2.48 14.16
CA SER A 70 1.08 -1.61 13.18
C SER A 70 2.46 -2.14 12.79
N VAL A 71 3.22 -2.67 13.75
CA VAL A 71 4.59 -3.16 13.53
C VAL A 71 4.61 -4.61 13.06
N SER A 72 3.77 -5.49 13.63
CA SER A 72 3.78 -6.92 13.33
C SER A 72 2.95 -7.31 12.11
N GLU A 73 1.99 -6.48 11.69
CA GLU A 73 1.07 -6.82 10.60
C GLU A 73 1.07 -5.75 9.50
N VAL A 74 0.78 -4.49 9.82
CA VAL A 74 0.60 -3.44 8.80
C VAL A 74 1.89 -3.17 8.03
N LEU A 75 3.00 -2.97 8.75
CA LEU A 75 4.30 -2.71 8.13
C LEU A 75 4.79 -3.85 7.21
N PRO A 76 4.82 -5.13 7.65
CA PRO A 76 5.21 -6.22 6.76
C PRO A 76 4.18 -6.46 5.64
N ALA A 77 2.89 -6.22 5.86
CA ALA A 77 1.89 -6.31 4.79
C ALA A 77 2.13 -5.27 3.68
N ALA A 78 2.48 -4.03 4.03
CA ALA A 78 2.82 -3.00 3.05
C ALA A 78 4.11 -3.32 2.27
N ALA A 79 5.10 -3.92 2.94
CA ALA A 79 6.31 -4.40 2.27
C ALA A 79 6.00 -5.55 1.30
N HIS A 80 5.23 -6.54 1.76
CA HIS A 80 4.83 -7.70 0.96
C HIS A 80 3.99 -7.29 -0.27
N MET A 81 3.08 -6.33 -0.11
CA MET A 81 2.34 -5.75 -1.23
C MET A 81 3.30 -5.26 -2.33
N CYS A 82 4.33 -4.50 -1.97
CA CYS A 82 5.29 -4.00 -2.94
C CYS A 82 6.19 -5.08 -3.54
N GLU A 83 6.49 -6.16 -2.81
CA GLU A 83 7.18 -7.32 -3.37
C GLU A 83 6.33 -8.03 -4.43
N VAL A 84 5.03 -8.20 -4.17
CA VAL A 84 4.09 -8.85 -5.10
C VAL A 84 3.89 -8.02 -6.36
N VAL A 85 3.71 -6.71 -6.21
CA VAL A 85 3.47 -5.77 -7.31
C VAL A 85 4.69 -5.67 -8.24
N VAL A 86 5.90 -5.58 -7.69
CA VAL A 86 7.14 -5.50 -8.49
C VAL A 86 7.51 -6.83 -9.16
N ALA A 87 6.97 -7.95 -8.69
CA ALA A 87 7.17 -9.26 -9.28
C ALA A 87 6.15 -9.62 -10.39
N ALA A 88 5.10 -8.81 -10.57
CA ALA A 88 4.05 -8.99 -11.58
C ALA A 88 4.42 -8.39 -12.94
#